data_AF-A0A815XB95-F1
#
_entry.id   AF-A0A815XB95-F1
#
_cell.length_a   1.000
_cell.length_b   1.000
_cell.length_c   1.000
_cell.angle_alpha   90.00
_cell.angle_beta   90.00
_cell.angle_gamma   90.00
#
_symmetry.space_group_name_H-M   'P 1'
#
loop_
_entity.id
_entity.type
_entity.pdbx_description
1 polymer ?
#
loop_
_entity_poly.entity_id
_entity_poly.type
_entity_poly.pdbx_seq_one_letter_code
_entity_poly.pdbx_strand_id
1 'polypeptide(L)'
;LSNPIEAMFHVQPWMLLVIIPLACVREGPHLIYDIRLLTLHDFHHIGHYTIIVLSSALLAFALEFSEFLLVSNTSSLTLSISGIFKEVVMLYLAVEYNNNQLNRLNFIGLCICLSGIIVHCVSKIFSMENEKSPPSDHIASERLLRKSDSQHSDEWSAEHELQMPFIRRNSISD
;
A
#
# COMPACT_ATOMS: atom_id res chain seq x y z
N LEU A 1 15.69 -11.40 -9.71
CA LEU A 1 14.59 -11.26 -10.68
C LEU A 1 14.53 -9.78 -11.04
N SER A 2 15.11 -9.39 -12.18
CA SER A 2 15.24 -7.98 -12.55
C SER A 2 14.02 -7.43 -13.29
N ASN A 3 13.11 -8.32 -13.72
CA ASN A 3 11.89 -7.93 -14.40
C ASN A 3 10.69 -8.25 -13.53
N PRO A 4 9.78 -7.30 -13.33
CA PRO A 4 8.59 -7.54 -12.55
C PRO A 4 7.78 -8.67 -13.24
N ILE A 5 7.63 -8.65 -14.56
CA ILE A 5 6.88 -9.68 -15.31
C ILE A 5 7.37 -11.12 -15.01
N GLU A 6 8.68 -11.30 -14.79
CA GLU A 6 9.28 -12.60 -14.45
C GLU A 6 8.82 -13.13 -13.09
N ALA A 7 8.58 -12.24 -12.12
CA ALA A 7 8.03 -12.63 -10.82
C ALA A 7 6.55 -13.06 -10.94
N MET A 8 5.73 -12.40 -11.77
CA MET A 8 4.33 -12.82 -11.99
C MET A 8 4.23 -14.23 -12.56
N PHE A 9 5.00 -14.50 -13.61
CA PHE A 9 5.04 -15.82 -14.26
C PHE A 9 5.52 -16.94 -13.34
N HIS A 10 6.29 -16.60 -12.31
CA HIS A 10 6.75 -17.58 -11.32
C HIS A 10 5.73 -17.83 -10.20
N VAL A 11 5.00 -16.80 -9.76
CA VAL A 11 4.08 -16.89 -8.61
C VAL A 11 2.70 -17.44 -8.99
N GLN A 12 2.17 -17.08 -10.16
CA GLN A 12 0.86 -17.56 -10.65
C GLN A 12 0.73 -19.09 -10.74
N PRO A 13 1.69 -19.86 -11.29
CA PRO A 13 1.55 -21.32 -11.34
C PRO A 13 1.53 -21.95 -9.95
N TRP A 14 2.20 -21.34 -8.96
CA TRP A 14 2.21 -21.85 -7.59
C TRP A 14 0.87 -21.61 -6.88
N MET A 15 0.26 -20.43 -7.08
CA MET A 15 -1.10 -20.15 -6.60
C MET A 15 -2.14 -21.09 -7.24
N LEU A 16 -2.02 -21.31 -8.55
CA LEU A 16 -2.89 -22.22 -9.29
C LEU A 16 -2.75 -23.67 -8.81
N LEU A 17 -1.53 -24.12 -8.51
CA LEU A 17 -1.26 -25.47 -7.99
C LEU A 17 -1.94 -25.72 -6.63
N VAL A 18 -2.09 -24.69 -5.80
CA VAL A 18 -2.78 -24.79 -4.49
C VAL A 18 -4.30 -24.68 -4.65
N ILE A 19 -4.79 -23.79 -5.51
CA ILE A 19 -6.22 -23.55 -5.69
C ILE A 19 -6.90 -24.67 -6.48
N ILE A 20 -6.25 -25.24 -7.50
CA ILE A 20 -6.83 -26.32 -8.32
C ILE A 20 -7.29 -27.54 -7.50
N PRO A 21 -6.49 -28.16 -6.61
CA PRO A 21 -6.94 -29.30 -5.84
C PRO A 21 -8.11 -28.94 -4.90
N LEU A 22 -8.09 -27.75 -4.31
CA LEU A 22 -9.19 -27.27 -3.46
C LEU A 22 -10.48 -27.07 -4.28
N ALA A 23 -10.37 -26.47 -5.46
CA ALA A 23 -11.47 -26.29 -6.40
C ALA A 23 -12.02 -27.63 -6.89
N CYS A 24 -11.16 -28.60 -7.23
CA CYS A 24 -11.58 -29.95 -7.62
C CYS A 24 -12.36 -30.67 -6.52
N VAL A 25 -11.96 -30.55 -5.25
CA VAL A 25 -12.67 -31.20 -4.14
C VAL A 25 -14.01 -30.52 -3.84
N ARG A 26 -14.07 -29.19 -3.93
CA ARG A 26 -15.26 -28.41 -3.56
C ARG A 26 -16.29 -28.32 -4.67
N GLU A 27 -15.84 -27.95 -5.87
CA GLU A 27 -16.70 -27.60 -7.00
C GLU A 27 -16.70 -28.68 -8.09
N GLY A 28 -15.68 -29.55 -8.11
CA GLY A 28 -15.55 -30.61 -9.12
C GLY A 28 -16.79 -31.50 -9.30
N PRO A 29 -17.45 -31.99 -8.23
CA PRO A 29 -18.65 -32.84 -8.38
C PRO A 29 -19.82 -32.10 -9.03
N HIS A 30 -20.00 -30.81 -8.71
CA HIS A 30 -21.04 -29.96 -9.31
C HIS A 30 -20.73 -29.63 -10.77
N LEU A 31 -19.47 -29.33 -11.08
CA LEU A 31 -19.03 -28.97 -12.44
C LEU A 31 -19.30 -30.09 -13.46
N ILE A 32 -19.07 -31.34 -13.08
CA ILE A 32 -19.26 -32.50 -13.98
C ILE A 32 -20.74 -32.68 -14.34
N TYR A 33 -21.64 -32.42 -13.40
CA TYR A 33 -23.08 -32.47 -13.64
C TYR A 33 -23.54 -31.35 -14.58
N ASP A 34 -23.11 -30.12 -14.32
CA ASP A 34 -23.49 -28.96 -15.14
C ASP A 34 -22.91 -29.01 -16.55
N ILE A 35 -21.67 -29.49 -16.73
CA ILE A 35 -21.07 -29.66 -18.06
C ILE A 35 -21.81 -30.72 -18.89
N ARG A 36 -22.27 -31.81 -18.26
CA ARG A 36 -23.11 -32.83 -18.92
C ARG A 36 -24.45 -32.24 -19.36
N LEU A 37 -25.03 -31.37 -18.55
CA LEU A 37 -26.29 -30.68 -18.84
C LEU A 37 -26.13 -29.65 -19.99
N LEU A 38 -25.05 -28.86 -19.95
CA LEU A 38 -24.71 -27.87 -20.97
C LEU A 38 -24.33 -28.49 -22.32
N THR A 39 -23.70 -29.66 -22.33
CA THR A 39 -23.35 -30.38 -23.58
C THR A 39 -24.60 -30.81 -24.37
N LEU A 40 -25.75 -30.98 -23.70
CA LEU A 40 -27.02 -31.33 -24.33
C LEU A 40 -27.83 -30.10 -24.79
N HIS A 41 -27.42 -28.88 -24.42
CA HIS A 41 -28.20 -27.66 -24.61
C HIS A 41 -27.41 -26.58 -25.36
N ASP A 42 -27.71 -26.46 -26.66
CA ASP A 42 -27.47 -25.36 -27.60
C ASP A 42 -26.13 -24.57 -27.57
N PHE A 43 -25.45 -24.49 -28.73
CA PHE A 43 -24.13 -23.83 -28.89
C PHE A 43 -24.12 -22.34 -28.54
N HIS A 44 -25.25 -21.65 -28.64
CA HIS A 44 -25.36 -20.22 -28.40
C HIS A 44 -25.12 -19.84 -26.93
N HIS A 45 -25.57 -20.66 -25.98
CA HIS A 45 -25.40 -20.40 -24.55
C HIS A 45 -23.95 -20.57 -24.11
N ILE A 46 -23.26 -21.57 -24.66
CA ILE A 46 -21.84 -21.85 -24.38
C ILE A 46 -20.97 -20.64 -24.75
N GLY A 47 -21.23 -20.00 -25.90
CA GLY A 47 -20.51 -18.80 -26.33
C GLY A 47 -20.65 -17.63 -25.34
N HIS A 48 -21.86 -17.38 -24.86
CA HIS A 48 -22.14 -16.30 -23.91
C HIS A 48 -21.44 -16.52 -22.55
N TYR A 49 -21.53 -17.73 -21.98
CA TYR A 49 -20.82 -18.06 -20.73
C TYR A 49 -19.31 -17.96 -20.89
N THR A 50 -18.78 -18.40 -22.04
CA THR A 50 -17.34 -18.32 -22.34
C THR A 50 -16.87 -16.87 -22.36
N ILE A 51 -17.62 -15.95 -22.97
CA ILE A 51 -17.28 -14.53 -23.02
C ILE A 51 -17.30 -13.91 -21.62
N ILE A 52 -18.29 -14.24 -20.79
CA ILE A 52 -18.36 -13.74 -19.41
C ILE A 52 -17.16 -14.24 -18.59
N VAL A 53 -16.87 -15.53 -18.65
CA VAL A 53 -15.75 -16.13 -17.92
C VAL A 53 -14.43 -15.53 -18.38
N LEU A 54 -14.22 -15.41 -19.70
CA LEU A 54 -13.02 -14.79 -20.26
C LEU A 54 -12.87 -13.33 -19.82
N SER A 55 -13.99 -12.58 -19.80
CA SER A 55 -13.99 -11.18 -19.37
C SER A 55 -13.65 -11.04 -17.89
N SER A 56 -14.18 -11.92 -17.03
CA SER A 56 -13.86 -11.97 -15.61
C SER A 56 -12.40 -12.35 -15.35
N ALA A 57 -11.86 -13.30 -16.12
CA ALA A 57 -10.46 -13.71 -16.05
C ALA A 57 -9.51 -12.58 -16.49
N LEU A 58 -9.86 -11.85 -17.56
CA LEU A 58 -9.10 -10.68 -18.02
C LEU A 58 -9.12 -9.56 -16.97
N LEU A 59 -10.27 -9.31 -16.34
CA LEU A 59 -10.40 -8.31 -15.28
C LEU A 59 -9.58 -8.69 -14.04
N ALA A 60 -9.63 -9.95 -13.60
CA ALA A 60 -8.81 -10.46 -12.52
C ALA A 60 -7.31 -10.34 -12.84
N PHE A 61 -6.90 -10.71 -14.05
CA PHE A 61 -5.52 -10.57 -14.51
C PHE A 61 -5.08 -9.09 -14.54
N ALA A 62 -5.93 -8.18 -14.99
CA ALA A 62 -5.63 -6.75 -15.02
C ALA A 62 -5.46 -6.17 -13.60
N LEU A 63 -6.28 -6.62 -12.63
CA LEU A 63 -6.14 -6.24 -11.22
C LEU A 63 -4.83 -6.75 -10.61
N GLU A 64 -4.48 -8.01 -10.88
CA GLU A 64 -3.21 -8.61 -10.46
C GLU A 64 -2.01 -7.87 -11.08
N PHE A 65 -2.08 -7.57 -12.38
CA PHE A 65 -1.04 -6.84 -13.11
C PHE A 65 -0.90 -5.40 -12.61
N SER A 66 -2.00 -4.71 -12.32
CA SER A 66 -1.99 -3.35 -11.79
C SER A 66 -1.34 -3.29 -10.41
N GLU A 67 -1.67 -4.22 -9.52
CA GLU A 67 -1.06 -4.32 -8.19
C GLU A 67 0.44 -4.59 -8.32
N PHE A 68 0.80 -5.48 -9.22
CA PHE A 68 2.16 -5.90 -9.41
C PHE A 68 3.05 -4.82 -10.06
N LEU A 69 2.52 -4.04 -11.02
CA LEU A 69 3.20 -2.84 -11.53
C LEU A 69 3.42 -1.79 -10.43
N LEU A 70 2.45 -1.64 -9.54
CA LEU A 70 2.57 -0.71 -8.42
C LEU A 70 3.66 -1.18 -7.45
N VAL A 71 3.72 -2.47 -7.13
CA VAL A 71 4.80 -3.09 -6.33
C VAL A 71 6.16 -2.81 -6.96
N SER A 72 6.26 -2.90 -8.29
CA SER A 72 7.52 -2.70 -9.00
C SER A 72 7.98 -1.24 -9.02
N ASN A 73 7.09 -0.26 -8.88
CA ASN A 73 7.41 1.15 -9.06
C ASN A 73 7.37 1.98 -7.78
N THR A 74 6.83 1.46 -6.67
CA THR A 74 6.57 2.26 -5.47
C THR A 74 7.05 1.59 -4.18
N SER A 75 7.25 2.42 -3.14
CA SER A 75 7.66 1.96 -1.81
C SER A 75 6.57 1.14 -1.11
N SER A 76 6.97 0.33 -0.12
CA SER A 76 6.07 -0.51 0.70
C SER A 76 4.85 0.24 1.28
N LEU A 77 4.99 1.54 1.54
CA LEU A 77 3.91 2.43 1.98
C LEU A 77 2.77 2.55 0.95
N THR A 78 3.10 2.77 -0.32
CA THR A 78 2.12 2.90 -1.40
C THR A 78 1.44 1.58 -1.71
N LEU A 79 2.20 0.47 -1.65
CA LEU A 79 1.68 -0.88 -1.79
C LEU A 79 0.61 -1.16 -0.72
N SER A 80 0.88 -0.79 0.54
CA SER A 80 -0.07 -0.93 1.64
C SER A 80 -1.35 -0.12 1.44
N ILE A 81 -1.26 1.12 0.93
CA ILE A 81 -2.43 1.97 0.69
C ILE A 81 -3.27 1.42 -0.48
N SER A 82 -2.61 0.99 -1.56
CA SER A 82 -3.29 0.42 -2.72
C SER A 82 -4.00 -0.89 -2.41
N GLY A 83 -3.39 -1.76 -1.59
CA GLY A 83 -4.04 -2.98 -1.12
C GLY A 83 -5.34 -2.69 -0.39
N ILE A 84 -5.34 -1.72 0.54
CA ILE A 84 -6.56 -1.30 1.24
C ILE A 84 -7.61 -0.76 0.27
N PHE A 85 -7.19 0.09 -0.67
CA PHE A 85 -8.10 0.64 -1.68
C PHE A 85 -8.71 -0.47 -2.56
N LYS A 86 -7.92 -1.44 -3.00
CA LYS A 86 -8.37 -2.62 -3.76
C LYS A 86 -9.43 -3.40 -2.98
N GLU A 87 -9.18 -3.69 -1.70
CA GLU A 87 -10.15 -4.40 -0.86
C GLU A 87 -11.46 -3.62 -0.72
N VAL A 88 -11.41 -2.29 -0.54
CA VAL A 88 -12.61 -1.44 -0.47
C VAL A 88 -13.39 -1.45 -1.79
N VAL A 89 -12.70 -1.35 -2.93
CA VAL A 89 -13.33 -1.38 -4.26
C VAL A 89 -13.98 -2.74 -4.53
N MET A 90 -13.28 -3.84 -4.23
CA MET A 90 -13.81 -5.20 -4.38
C MET A 90 -15.03 -5.41 -3.49
N LEU A 91 -15.00 -4.93 -2.25
CA LEU A 91 -16.14 -4.99 -1.33
C LEU A 91 -17.32 -4.18 -1.86
N TYR A 92 -17.09 -2.95 -2.34
CA TYR A 92 -18.13 -2.11 -2.92
C TYR A 92 -18.79 -2.78 -4.13
N LEU A 93 -17.99 -3.31 -5.06
CA LEU A 93 -18.49 -4.07 -6.21
C LEU A 93 -19.27 -5.31 -5.78
N ALA A 94 -18.83 -6.01 -4.73
CA ALA A 94 -19.56 -7.16 -4.20
C ALA A 94 -20.92 -6.76 -3.61
N VAL A 95 -21.05 -5.58 -2.99
CA VAL A 95 -22.34 -5.07 -2.49
C VAL A 95 -23.24 -4.66 -3.64
N GLU A 96 -22.70 -3.90 -4.60
CA GLU A 96 -23.46 -3.41 -5.75
C GLU A 96 -23.91 -4.56 -6.67
N TYR A 97 -23.08 -5.57 -6.89
CA TYR A 97 -23.47 -6.72 -7.71
C TYR A 97 -24.57 -7.57 -7.04
N ASN A 98 -24.62 -7.56 -5.70
CA ASN A 98 -25.53 -8.38 -4.91
C ASN A 98 -26.84 -7.63 -4.58
N ASN A 99 -27.41 -7.02 -5.62
CA ASN A 99 -28.62 -6.18 -5.62
C ASN A 99 -29.92 -6.93 -5.19
N ASN A 100 -29.85 -8.21 -4.81
CA ASN A 100 -31.00 -9.02 -4.40
C ASN A 100 -30.69 -9.90 -3.19
N GLN A 101 -31.58 -9.84 -2.18
CA GLN A 101 -31.68 -10.72 -1.00
C GLN A 101 -30.34 -11.20 -0.40
N LEU A 102 -29.57 -10.25 0.16
CA LEU A 102 -28.49 -10.58 1.08
C LEU A 102 -29.05 -11.39 2.25
N ASN A 103 -28.73 -12.68 2.30
CA ASN A 103 -29.02 -13.52 3.45
C ASN A 103 -28.34 -12.92 4.70
N ARG A 104 -28.97 -13.01 5.88
CA ARG A 104 -28.50 -12.32 7.10
C ARG A 104 -27.04 -12.65 7.44
N LEU A 105 -26.60 -13.87 7.15
CA LEU A 105 -25.21 -14.30 7.36
C LEU A 105 -24.22 -13.63 6.39
N ASN A 106 -24.60 -13.42 5.12
CA ASN A 106 -23.77 -12.69 4.17
C ASN A 106 -23.63 -11.22 4.59
N PHE A 107 -24.73 -10.64 5.07
CA PHE A 107 -24.72 -9.27 5.60
C PHE A 107 -23.82 -9.14 6.85
N ILE A 108 -23.90 -10.09 7.78
CA ILE A 108 -23.02 -10.11 8.97
C ILE A 108 -21.55 -10.28 8.55
N GLY A 109 -21.26 -11.19 7.61
CA GLY A 109 -19.91 -11.37 7.06
C GLY A 109 -19.38 -10.10 6.40
N LEU A 110 -20.21 -9.41 5.63
CA LEU A 110 -19.90 -8.11 5.03
C LEU A 110 -19.58 -7.06 6.09
N CYS A 111 -20.39 -6.94 7.15
CA CYS A 111 -20.14 -6.00 8.24
C CYS A 111 -18.82 -6.29 8.96
N ILE A 112 -18.50 -7.58 9.19
CA ILE A 112 -17.24 -7.99 9.80
C ILE A 112 -16.06 -7.63 8.88
N CYS A 113 -16.13 -7.96 7.59
CA CYS A 113 -15.10 -7.59 6.60
C CYS A 113 -14.89 -6.08 6.55
N LEU A 114 -15.98 -5.31 6.47
CA LEU A 114 -15.93 -3.84 6.46
C LEU A 114 -15.27 -3.31 7.74
N SER A 115 -15.64 -3.86 8.91
CA SER A 115 -15.03 -3.47 10.18
C SER A 115 -13.52 -3.76 10.22
N GLY A 116 -13.09 -4.91 9.70
CA GLY A 116 -11.67 -5.27 9.61
C GLY A 116 -10.88 -4.29 8.74
N ILE A 117 -11.43 -3.90 7.58
CA ILE A 117 -10.81 -2.93 6.68
C ILE A 117 -10.73 -1.54 7.34
N ILE A 118 -11.79 -1.11 8.04
CA ILE A 118 -11.80 0.18 8.78
C ILE A 118 -10.74 0.18 9.87
N VAL A 119 -10.69 -0.86 10.71
CA VAL A 119 -9.69 -0.98 11.79
C VAL A 119 -8.28 -0.99 11.22
N HIS A 120 -8.05 -1.72 10.14
CA HIS A 120 -6.75 -1.76 9.47
C HIS A 120 -6.35 -0.37 8.93
N CYS A 121 -7.27 0.34 8.28
CA CYS A 121 -7.05 1.68 7.77
C CYS A 121 -6.71 2.68 8.89
N VAL A 122 -7.50 2.67 9.96
CA VAL A 122 -7.29 3.54 11.14
C VAL A 122 -5.94 3.23 11.78
N SER A 123 -5.66 1.96 12.07
CA SER A 123 -4.38 1.56 12.66
C SER A 123 -3.19 1.97 11.80
N LYS A 124 -3.31 1.87 10.47
CA LYS A 124 -2.24 2.28 9.55
C LYS A 124 -2.00 3.80 9.62
N ILE A 125 -3.07 4.61 9.62
CA ILE A 125 -2.98 6.07 9.71
C ILE A 125 -2.35 6.51 11.04
N PHE A 126 -2.74 5.89 12.16
CA PHE A 126 -2.14 6.18 13.47
C PHE A 126 -0.66 5.79 13.56
N SER A 127 -0.27 4.67 12.96
CA SER A 127 1.15 4.29 12.87
C SER A 127 1.95 5.27 12.02
N MET A 128 1.37 5.79 10.95
CA MET A 128 2.02 6.80 10.09
C MET A 128 2.16 8.16 10.80
N GLU A 129 1.21 8.53 11.66
CA GLU A 129 1.29 9.78 12.44
C GLU A 129 2.38 9.71 13.51
N ASN A 130 2.54 8.57 14.19
CA ASN A 130 3.63 8.35 15.15
C ASN A 130 5.03 8.32 14.51
N GLU A 131 5.15 7.98 13.23
CA GLU A 131 6.44 8.01 12.51
C GLU A 131 6.82 9.43 12.05
N LYS A 132 5.87 10.37 12.05
CA LYS A 132 6.08 11.76 11.62
C LYS A 132 6.56 12.68 12.74
N SER A 133 6.70 12.20 13.97
CA SER A 133 7.46 12.92 14.99
C SER A 133 8.94 12.91 14.60
N PRO A 134 9.60 14.06 14.39
CA PRO A 134 11.02 14.07 14.07
C PRO A 134 11.81 13.36 15.18
N PRO A 135 12.95 12.70 14.87
CA PRO A 135 13.95 12.37 15.88
C PRO A 135 14.34 13.67 16.57
N SER A 136 13.69 13.94 17.71
CA SER A 136 13.74 15.23 18.39
C SER A 136 15.08 15.45 19.09
N ASP A 137 15.96 14.45 19.08
CA ASP A 137 17.26 14.49 19.74
C ASP A 137 18.38 15.03 18.84
N HIS A 138 18.34 14.78 17.52
CA HIS A 138 19.39 15.27 16.61
C HIS A 138 19.24 16.76 16.26
N ILE A 139 18.01 17.23 16.04
CA ILE A 139 17.76 18.64 15.71
C ILE A 139 17.91 19.54 16.95
N ALA A 140 17.59 19.03 18.15
CA ALA A 140 17.80 19.76 19.40
C ALA A 140 19.30 19.88 19.74
N SER A 141 20.08 18.81 19.54
CA SER A 141 21.53 18.84 19.78
C SER A 141 22.28 19.73 18.77
N GLU A 142 21.90 19.73 17.49
CA GLU A 142 22.46 20.68 16.50
C GLU A 142 22.11 22.14 16.82
N ARG A 143 20.90 22.42 17.31
CA ARG A 143 20.51 23.80 17.70
C ARG A 143 21.22 24.27 18.97
N LEU A 144 21.48 23.37 19.92
CA LEU A 144 22.27 23.70 21.11
C LEU A 144 23.73 23.95 20.75
N LEU A 145 24.35 23.10 19.91
CA LEU A 145 25.72 23.33 19.45
C LEU A 145 25.87 24.62 18.65
N ARG A 146 24.93 24.89 17.73
CA ARG A 146 24.92 26.13 16.94
C ARG A 146 24.71 27.37 17.81
N LYS A 147 23.97 27.25 18.92
CA LYS A 147 23.77 28.35 19.87
C LYS A 147 25.00 28.59 20.75
N SER A 148 25.72 27.55 21.15
CA SER A 148 27.00 27.70 21.86
C SER A 148 28.10 28.29 20.98
N ASP A 149 28.16 27.94 19.69
CA ASP A 149 29.13 28.53 18.75
C ASP A 149 28.84 30.01 18.48
N SER A 150 27.57 30.37 18.24
CA SER A 150 27.19 31.77 18.02
C SER A 150 27.43 32.64 19.25
N GLN A 151 27.18 32.11 20.44
CA GLN A 151 27.34 32.86 21.69
C GLN A 151 28.82 33.03 22.06
N HIS A 152 29.69 32.06 21.71
CA HIS A 152 31.14 32.20 21.84
C HIS A 152 31.73 33.19 20.83
N SER A 153 31.22 33.23 19.59
CA SER A 153 31.67 34.20 18.59
C SER A 153 31.27 35.64 18.91
N ASP A 154 30.11 35.85 19.53
CA ASP A 154 29.64 37.18 19.93
C ASP A 154 30.44 37.72 21.15
N GLU A 155 30.82 36.84 22.08
CA GLU A 155 31.64 37.19 23.24
C GLU A 155 33.08 37.58 22.82
N TRP A 156 33.67 36.84 21.86
CA TRP A 156 34.98 37.18 21.30
C TRP A 156 34.97 38.47 20.47
N SER A 157 33.90 38.72 19.71
CA SER A 157 33.76 39.93 18.91
C SER A 157 33.54 41.18 19.76
N ALA A 158 32.81 41.06 20.88
CA ALA A 158 32.60 42.17 21.83
C ALA A 158 33.87 42.52 22.62
N GLU A 159 34.70 41.54 22.99
CA GLU A 159 36.01 41.78 23.59
C GLU A 159 37.00 42.45 22.62
N HIS A 160 36.94 42.10 21.33
CA HIS A 160 37.77 42.70 20.30
C HIS A 160 37.35 44.14 19.93
N GLU A 161 36.06 44.46 19.89
CA GLU A 161 35.58 45.83 19.63
C GLU A 161 35.93 46.81 20.78
N LEU A 162 35.97 46.34 22.04
CA LEU A 162 36.36 47.15 23.18
C LEU A 162 37.87 47.45 23.26
N GLN A 163 38.73 46.68 22.57
CA GLN A 163 40.19 46.90 22.52
C GLN A 163 40.67 47.81 21.38
N MET A 164 39.84 48.05 20.37
CA MET A 164 40.19 48.88 19.18
C MET A 164 40.51 50.37 19.47
N PRO A 165 40.00 51.03 20.53
CA PRO A 165 40.43 52.38 20.90
C PRO A 165 41.81 52.45 21.58
N PHE A 166 42.32 51.32 22.11
CA PHE A 166 43.58 51.26 22.84
C PHE A 166 44.79 51.06 21.89
N ILE A 167 44.65 50.21 20.87
CA ILE A 167 45.72 49.93 19.90
C ILE A 167 46.03 51.13 18.99
N ARG A 168 45.02 51.93 18.59
CA ARG A 168 45.25 53.14 17.77
C ARG A 168 46.04 54.22 18.51
N ARG A 169 45.98 54.25 19.84
CA ARG A 169 46.64 55.30 20.64
C ARG A 169 48.13 55.04 20.85
N ASN A 170 48.61 53.79 20.73
CA ASN A 170 50.02 53.42 20.93
C ASN A 170 50.85 53.29 19.64
N SER A 171 50.22 53.44 18.46
CA SER A 171 50.90 53.34 17.15
C SER A 171 51.34 54.69 16.56
N ILE A 172 51.17 55.80 17.29
CA ILE A 172 51.56 57.17 16.89
C ILE A 172 52.67 57.71 17.83
N SER A 173 53.41 56.83 18.51
CA SER A 173 54.50 57.24 19.41
C SER A 173 55.79 56.45 19.23
N ASP A 174 56.05 55.98 18.00
CA ASP A 174 57.40 55.67 17.51
C ASP A 174 57.60 56.36 16.14
#